data_AF-A0A1Q9W4L9-F1
#
_entry.id   AF-A0A1Q9W4L9-F1
#
_cell.length_a   1.000
_cell.length_b   1.000
_cell.length_c   1.000
_cell.angle_alpha   90.00
_cell.angle_beta   90.00
_cell.angle_gamma   90.00
#
_symmetry.space_group_name_H-M   'P 1'
#
loop_
_entity.id
_entity.type
_entity.pdbx_description
1 polymer ?
#
loop_
_entity_poly.entity_id
_entity_poly.type
_entity_poly.pdbx_seq_one_letter_code
_entity_poly.pdbx_strand_id
1 'polypeptide(L)'
;MQVLAVLLVPLHLHRFLHRGNRSRRVGPAGQTGSMPTAESRDGRAADLRGRAALVRTNGWEPYENVWSSGEVAGVRAVLGEPGALDAAVEAWAPTLWGAAASEADARTGYSSTRRWFLTLQGVAALDVLHAAAGKVASCSRFHSLDEARPQP
;
A
#
# COMPACT_ATOMS: atom_id res chain seq x y z
N MET A 1 2.15 33.84 11.16
CA MET A 1 2.32 34.47 9.84
C MET A 1 3.78 34.35 9.44
N GLN A 2 4.15 33.26 8.76
CA GLN A 2 5.09 33.25 7.65
C GLN A 2 5.04 31.87 6.99
N VAL A 3 4.92 31.92 5.67
CA VAL A 3 4.63 30.84 4.74
C VAL A 3 5.96 30.50 4.03
N LEU A 4 6.02 29.28 3.47
CA LEU A 4 6.98 28.81 2.46
C LEU A 4 8.38 28.41 2.94
N ALA A 5 8.60 27.10 3.00
CA ALA A 5 9.79 26.48 2.42
C ALA A 5 9.34 25.21 1.68
N VAL A 6 8.90 25.41 0.42
CA VAL A 6 8.78 24.33 -0.56
C VAL A 6 10.20 23.89 -0.87
N LEU A 7 10.65 22.82 -0.21
CA LEU A 7 11.87 22.15 -0.61
C LEU A 7 11.56 21.31 -1.85
N LEU A 8 12.00 21.83 -3.00
CA LEU A 8 12.29 21.05 -4.20
C LEU A 8 13.10 19.81 -3.78
N VAL A 9 12.52 18.63 -3.91
CA VAL A 9 13.29 17.37 -3.93
C VAL A 9 13.42 16.95 -5.39
N PRO A 10 14.66 16.83 -5.91
CA PRO A 10 14.91 16.64 -7.33
C PRO A 10 14.53 15.24 -7.82
N LEU A 11 14.00 15.22 -9.05
CA LEU A 11 13.94 14.09 -9.99
C LEU A 11 15.14 13.15 -9.86
N HIS A 12 14.95 11.96 -9.29
CA HIS A 12 15.78 10.79 -9.55
C HIS A 12 14.87 9.61 -9.90
N LEU A 13 14.25 9.71 -11.08
CA LEU A 13 13.66 8.59 -11.80
C LEU A 13 14.79 7.71 -12.32
N HIS A 14 15.36 6.85 -11.48
CA HIS A 14 16.21 5.77 -11.96
C HIS A 14 16.13 4.52 -11.07
N ARG A 15 15.70 3.43 -11.71
CA ARG A 15 15.90 2.02 -11.34
C ARG A 15 14.86 1.37 -10.40
N PHE A 16 13.62 1.22 -10.89
CA PHE A 16 12.63 0.29 -10.32
C PHE A 16 12.53 -1.04 -11.10
N LEU A 17 13.67 -1.67 -11.38
CA LEU A 17 13.73 -3.04 -11.88
C LEU A 17 14.88 -3.77 -11.17
N HIS A 18 14.62 -4.37 -10.01
CA HIS A 18 15.25 -5.59 -9.54
C HIS A 18 14.50 -6.14 -8.32
N ARG A 19 13.43 -6.91 -8.56
CA ARG A 19 13.01 -7.98 -7.63
C ARG A 19 13.03 -9.28 -8.42
N GLY A 20 14.14 -9.99 -8.33
CA GLY A 20 14.31 -11.30 -8.95
C GLY A 20 15.36 -12.09 -8.19
N ASN A 21 14.94 -12.82 -7.15
CA ASN A 21 15.71 -13.92 -6.63
C ASN A 21 14.79 -15.12 -6.41
N ARG A 22 14.79 -16.05 -7.37
CA ARG A 22 15.20 -17.44 -7.14
C ARG A 22 15.27 -18.20 -8.46
N SER A 23 16.45 -18.79 -8.67
CA SER A 23 16.87 -19.60 -9.79
C SER A 23 15.90 -20.75 -10.11
N ARG A 24 15.36 -20.75 -11.34
CA ARG A 24 15.19 -21.96 -12.15
C ARG A 24 15.47 -21.59 -13.61
N ARG A 25 16.48 -22.24 -14.19
CA ARG A 25 16.83 -22.17 -15.62
C ARG A 25 15.62 -22.49 -16.48
N VAL A 26 15.22 -21.58 -17.36
CA VAL A 26 14.65 -21.90 -18.69
C VAL A 26 14.93 -20.73 -19.65
N GLY A 27 15.70 -21.01 -20.72
CA GLY A 27 15.63 -20.42 -22.08
C GLY A 27 15.85 -18.91 -22.33
N PRO A 28 16.66 -18.51 -23.35
CA PRO A 28 16.74 -17.13 -23.82
C PRO A 28 15.65 -16.87 -24.87
N ALA A 29 14.57 -16.20 -24.47
CA ALA A 29 13.65 -15.56 -25.40
C ALA A 29 13.32 -14.17 -24.84
N GLY A 30 13.44 -13.16 -25.69
CA GLY A 30 13.38 -11.74 -25.34
C GLY A 30 12.18 -11.40 -24.45
N GLN A 31 12.49 -10.85 -23.28
CA GLN A 31 11.52 -10.31 -22.35
C GLN A 31 11.03 -8.96 -22.92
N THR A 32 10.11 -9.02 -23.87
CA THR A 32 9.33 -7.86 -24.31
C THR A 32 8.57 -7.33 -23.10
N GLY A 33 8.63 -6.02 -22.87
CA GLY A 33 7.95 -5.35 -21.77
C GLY A 33 6.43 -5.51 -21.88
N SER A 34 5.90 -6.59 -21.30
CA SER A 34 4.46 -6.80 -21.19
C SER A 34 3.83 -5.70 -20.36
N MET A 35 2.77 -5.10 -20.91
CA MET A 35 1.94 -4.10 -20.23
C MET A 35 1.48 -4.62 -18.86
N PRO A 36 1.51 -3.80 -17.79
CA PRO A 36 1.02 -4.20 -16.48
C PRO A 36 -0.44 -4.69 -16.53
N THR A 37 -0.68 -5.91 -16.06
CA THR A 37 -1.99 -6.56 -16.04
C THR A 37 -2.79 -6.21 -14.78
N ALA A 38 -4.09 -6.48 -14.78
CA ALA A 38 -4.92 -6.37 -13.58
C ALA A 38 -4.39 -7.25 -12.44
N GLU A 39 -4.02 -8.50 -12.73
CA GLU A 39 -3.43 -9.42 -11.75
C GLU A 39 -2.12 -8.87 -11.15
N SER A 40 -1.27 -8.24 -11.97
CA SER A 40 -0.06 -7.57 -11.46
C SER A 40 -0.41 -6.45 -10.49
N ARG A 41 -1.46 -5.66 -10.78
CA ARG A 41 -1.94 -4.61 -9.87
C ARG A 41 -2.51 -5.18 -8.58
N ASP A 42 -3.23 -6.29 -8.63
CA ASP A 42 -3.77 -6.97 -7.45
C ASP A 42 -2.66 -7.52 -6.55
N GLY A 43 -1.61 -8.10 -7.14
CA GLY A 43 -0.41 -8.51 -6.41
C GLY A 43 0.29 -7.35 -5.72
N ARG A 44 0.41 -6.20 -6.39
CA ARG A 44 0.95 -4.96 -5.79
C ARG A 44 0.08 -4.44 -4.66
N ALA A 45 -1.24 -4.48 -4.83
CA ALA A 45 -2.19 -4.07 -3.82
C ALA A 45 -2.09 -4.93 -2.55
N ALA A 46 -1.93 -6.25 -2.70
CA ALA A 46 -1.73 -7.17 -1.59
C ALA A 46 -0.38 -6.93 -0.88
N ASP A 47 0.71 -6.73 -1.62
CA ASP A 47 2.04 -6.45 -1.04
C ASP A 47 2.01 -5.16 -0.20
N LEU A 48 1.41 -4.07 -0.72
CA LEU A 48 1.27 -2.82 0.02
C LEU A 48 0.41 -2.94 1.27
N ARG A 49 -0.71 -3.68 1.21
CA ARG A 49 -1.56 -3.92 2.39
C ARG A 49 -0.83 -4.71 3.47
N GLY A 50 -0.10 -5.77 3.07
CA GLY A 50 0.73 -6.55 4.00
C GLY A 50 1.78 -5.70 4.69
N ARG A 51 2.47 -4.84 3.94
CA ARG A 51 3.45 -3.89 4.49
C ARG A 51 2.83 -2.84 5.41
N ALA A 52 1.66 -2.31 5.05
CA ALA A 52 0.92 -1.40 5.92
C ALA A 52 0.55 -2.06 7.26
N ALA A 53 0.19 -3.34 7.27
CA ALA A 53 -0.06 -4.09 8.50
C ALA A 53 1.21 -4.25 9.36
N LEU A 54 2.36 -4.50 8.73
CA LEU A 54 3.65 -4.54 9.44
C LEU A 54 3.98 -3.19 10.11
N VAL A 55 3.83 -2.08 9.39
CA VAL A 55 4.08 -0.73 9.94
C VAL A 55 3.13 -0.40 11.08
N ARG A 56 1.85 -0.76 10.98
CA ARG A 56 0.88 -0.56 12.09
C ARG A 56 1.27 -1.31 13.35
N THR A 57 1.90 -2.48 13.20
CA THR A 57 2.28 -3.34 14.33
C THR A 57 3.60 -2.92 14.95
N ASN A 58 4.59 -2.59 14.11
CA ASN A 58 5.99 -2.43 14.52
C ASN A 58 6.52 -0.99 14.39
N GLY A 59 5.70 -0.05 13.90
CA GLY A 59 6.15 1.29 13.55
C GLY A 59 6.96 1.33 12.24
N TRP A 60 7.47 2.52 11.91
CA TRP A 60 8.22 2.78 10.67
C TRP A 60 9.72 2.49 10.76
N GLU A 61 10.31 2.66 11.94
CA GLU A 61 11.76 2.59 12.17
C GLU A 61 12.44 1.34 11.53
N PRO A 62 11.87 0.12 11.60
CA PRO A 62 12.51 -1.06 11.02
C PRO A 62 12.48 -1.10 9.49
N TYR A 63 11.71 -0.23 8.84
CA TYR A 63 11.34 -0.35 7.42
C TYR A 63 11.72 0.86 6.57
N GLU A 64 11.67 2.07 7.12
CA GLU A 64 11.81 3.31 6.35
C GLU A 64 13.15 3.45 5.62
N ASN A 65 14.21 2.87 6.18
CA ASN A 65 15.57 2.88 5.61
C ASN A 65 15.89 1.61 4.81
N VAL A 66 14.99 0.62 4.80
CA VAL A 66 15.19 -0.69 4.16
C VAL A 66 14.37 -0.81 2.87
N TRP A 67 13.16 -0.24 2.86
CA TRP A 67 12.31 -0.22 1.69
C TRP A 67 12.70 0.90 0.75
N SER A 68 12.41 0.70 -0.54
CA SER A 68 12.60 1.77 -1.52
C SER A 68 11.70 2.96 -1.22
N SER A 69 12.11 4.15 -1.64
CA SER A 69 11.31 5.39 -1.49
C SER A 69 9.90 5.25 -2.07
N GLY A 70 9.76 4.55 -3.21
CA GLY A 70 8.46 4.23 -3.81
C GLY A 70 7.62 3.32 -2.92
N GLU A 71 8.19 2.27 -2.33
CA GLU A 71 7.49 1.40 -1.38
C GLU A 71 7.06 2.16 -0.13
N VAL A 72 7.94 3.00 0.44
CA VAL A 72 7.61 3.85 1.59
C VAL A 72 6.47 4.79 1.23
N ALA A 73 6.54 5.51 0.11
CA ALA A 73 5.48 6.41 -0.33
C ALA A 73 4.14 5.67 -0.53
N GLY A 74 4.17 4.48 -1.16
CA GLY A 74 2.99 3.67 -1.38
C GLY A 74 2.35 3.19 -0.07
N VAL A 75 3.15 2.76 0.91
CA VAL A 75 2.63 2.31 2.21
C VAL A 75 2.09 3.48 3.02
N ARG A 76 2.77 4.64 3.04
CA ARG A 76 2.26 5.88 3.66
C ARG A 76 0.91 6.28 3.06
N ALA A 77 0.78 6.18 1.73
CA ALA A 77 -0.50 6.42 1.06
C ALA A 77 -1.57 5.40 1.49
N VAL A 78 -1.27 4.11 1.58
CA VAL A 78 -2.24 3.10 2.09
C VAL A 78 -2.64 3.32 3.55
N LEU A 79 -1.72 3.85 4.37
CA LEU A 79 -2.01 4.23 5.77
C LEU A 79 -2.85 5.51 5.88
N GLY A 80 -3.02 6.25 4.80
CA GLY A 80 -3.77 7.51 4.79
C GLY A 80 -3.01 8.67 5.44
N GLU A 81 -1.68 8.62 5.44
CA GLU A 81 -0.87 9.72 5.98
C GLU A 81 -1.09 11.02 5.17
N PRO A 82 -1.14 12.19 5.83
CA PRO A 82 -1.36 13.46 5.14
C PRO A 82 -0.31 13.73 4.05
N GLY A 83 -0.77 14.09 2.84
CA GLY A 83 0.09 14.37 1.68
C GLY A 83 0.77 13.15 1.05
N ALA A 84 0.70 11.97 1.68
CA ALA A 84 1.36 10.77 1.16
C ALA A 84 0.78 10.28 -0.16
N LEU A 85 -0.52 10.49 -0.39
CA LEU A 85 -1.17 10.13 -1.64
C LEU A 85 -0.56 10.90 -2.83
N ASP A 86 -0.29 12.20 -2.66
CA ASP A 86 0.27 13.04 -3.72
C ASP A 86 1.71 12.60 -4.04
N ALA A 87 2.50 12.25 -3.03
CA ALA A 87 3.85 11.71 -3.23
C ALA A 87 3.83 10.31 -3.89
N ALA A 88 2.82 9.49 -3.60
CA ALA A 88 2.75 8.12 -4.12
C ALA A 88 2.29 8.05 -5.57
N VAL A 89 1.39 8.92 -6.02
CA VAL A 89 0.76 8.78 -7.34
C VAL A 89 1.77 8.89 -8.48
N GLU A 90 2.74 9.80 -8.39
CA GLU A 90 3.78 9.97 -9.40
C GLU A 90 4.71 8.76 -9.47
N ALA A 91 5.11 8.23 -8.30
CA ALA A 91 6.02 7.09 -8.21
C ALA A 91 5.38 5.77 -8.67
N TRP A 92 4.07 5.61 -8.49
CA TRP A 92 3.38 4.35 -8.73
C TRP A 92 2.67 4.27 -10.08
N ALA A 93 2.26 5.38 -10.69
CA ALA A 93 1.52 5.35 -11.94
C ALA A 93 2.25 4.56 -13.06
N PRO A 94 3.57 4.74 -13.31
CA PRO A 94 4.27 3.95 -14.32
C PRO A 94 4.30 2.46 -14.01
N THR A 95 4.39 2.09 -12.72
CA THR A 95 4.41 0.70 -12.27
C THR A 95 3.05 0.02 -12.43
N LEU A 96 1.94 0.76 -12.27
CA LEU A 96 0.59 0.22 -12.33
C LEU A 96 0.00 0.17 -13.73
N TRP A 97 0.39 1.11 -14.58
CA TRP A 97 -0.25 1.33 -15.88
C TRP A 97 0.73 1.19 -17.06
N GLY A 98 2.03 1.28 -16.81
CA GLY A 98 3.06 1.42 -17.85
C GLY A 98 3.21 2.88 -18.29
N ALA A 99 4.33 3.20 -18.94
CA ALA A 99 4.75 4.59 -19.23
C ALA A 99 3.72 5.41 -20.00
N ALA A 100 3.15 4.86 -21.08
CA ALA A 100 2.18 5.59 -21.92
C ALA A 100 0.87 5.88 -21.18
N ALA A 101 0.37 4.91 -20.42
CA ALA A 101 -0.87 5.08 -19.65
C ALA A 101 -0.66 5.93 -18.39
N SER A 102 0.54 5.90 -17.78
CA SER A 102 0.86 6.79 -16.66
C SER A 102 0.94 8.25 -17.10
N GLU A 103 1.45 8.53 -18.30
CA GLU A 103 1.46 9.88 -18.86
C GLU A 103 0.02 10.38 -19.13
N ALA A 104 -0.84 9.50 -19.65
CA ALA A 104 -2.25 9.82 -19.82
C ALA A 104 -2.94 10.10 -18.47
N ASP A 105 -2.65 9.30 -17.44
CA ASP A 105 -3.17 9.50 -16.09
C ASP A 105 -2.66 10.81 -15.46
N ALA A 106 -1.38 11.16 -15.66
CA ALA A 106 -0.77 12.40 -15.18
C ALA A 106 -1.48 13.65 -15.72
N ARG A 107 -1.88 13.65 -17.01
CA ARG A 107 -2.69 14.74 -17.60
C ARG A 107 -4.07 14.91 -16.97
N THR A 108 -4.55 13.92 -16.23
CA THR A 108 -5.81 13.97 -15.46
C THR A 108 -5.58 14.16 -13.96
N GLY A 109 -4.38 14.57 -13.55
CA GLY A 109 -4.01 14.70 -12.14
C GLY A 109 -3.89 13.36 -11.40
N TYR A 110 -3.54 12.29 -12.12
CA TYR A 110 -3.44 10.92 -11.63
C TYR A 110 -4.75 10.32 -11.11
N SER A 111 -5.87 10.63 -11.76
CA SER A 111 -7.21 10.22 -11.29
C SER A 111 -7.36 8.70 -11.10
N SER A 112 -6.79 7.89 -12.00
CA SER A 112 -6.86 6.43 -11.93
C SER A 112 -5.99 5.87 -10.81
N THR A 113 -4.76 6.39 -10.68
CA THR A 113 -3.84 5.99 -9.61
C THR A 113 -4.36 6.38 -8.23
N ARG A 114 -4.92 7.60 -8.10
CA ARG A 114 -5.58 8.06 -6.86
C ARG A 114 -6.72 7.14 -6.48
N ARG A 115 -7.62 6.83 -7.42
CA ARG A 115 -8.76 5.93 -7.17
C ARG A 115 -8.30 4.53 -6.73
N TRP A 116 -7.23 4.03 -7.33
CA TRP A 116 -6.63 2.75 -6.94
C TRP A 116 -6.16 2.78 -5.48
N PHE A 117 -5.38 3.79 -5.08
CA PHE A 117 -4.93 3.95 -3.69
C PHE A 117 -6.07 4.15 -2.70
N LEU A 118 -7.07 4.97 -3.03
CA LEU A 118 -8.25 5.18 -2.16
C LEU A 118 -9.01 3.87 -1.91
N THR A 119 -9.07 2.99 -2.90
CA THR A 119 -9.64 1.64 -2.73
C THR A 119 -8.81 0.83 -1.73
N LEU A 120 -7.47 0.91 -1.80
CA LEU A 120 -6.60 0.20 -0.85
C LEU A 120 -6.71 0.74 0.57
N GLN A 121 -6.80 2.06 0.75
CA GLN A 121 -7.04 2.68 2.05
C GLN A 121 -8.34 2.16 2.67
N GLY A 122 -9.43 2.12 1.88
CA GLY A 122 -10.73 1.60 2.33
C GLY A 122 -10.66 0.14 2.77
N VAL A 123 -10.01 -0.72 1.98
CA VAL A 123 -9.81 -2.14 2.33
C VAL A 123 -8.96 -2.27 3.59
N ALA A 124 -7.84 -1.54 3.68
CA ALA A 124 -6.95 -1.59 4.83
C ALA A 124 -7.60 -1.07 6.11
N ALA A 125 -8.54 -0.11 6.01
CA ALA A 125 -9.34 0.35 7.14
C ALA A 125 -10.37 -0.71 7.57
N LEU A 126 -11.00 -1.40 6.60
CA LEU A 126 -11.94 -2.48 6.88
C LEU A 126 -11.28 -3.66 7.61
N ASP A 127 -10.03 -4.01 7.25
CA ASP A 127 -9.26 -5.05 7.93
C ASP A 127 -9.05 -4.72 9.42
N VAL A 128 -8.78 -3.45 9.73
CA VAL A 128 -8.63 -2.98 11.12
C VAL A 128 -9.95 -3.07 11.88
N LEU A 129 -11.05 -2.66 11.25
CA LEU A 129 -12.39 -2.76 11.84
C LEU A 129 -12.77 -4.21 12.12
N HIS A 130 -12.49 -5.14 11.19
CA HIS A 130 -12.75 -6.56 11.38
C HIS A 130 -11.93 -7.15 12.53
N ALA A 131 -10.65 -6.79 12.62
CA ALA A 131 -9.79 -7.20 13.73
C ALA A 131 -10.30 -6.67 15.09
N ALA A 132 -10.77 -5.42 15.13
CA ALA A 132 -11.35 -4.83 16.34
C ALA A 132 -12.66 -5.53 16.76
N ALA A 133 -13.55 -5.81 15.80
CA ALA A 133 -14.79 -6.53 16.05
C ALA A 133 -14.53 -7.95 16.62
N GLY A 134 -13.52 -8.66 16.10
CA GLY A 134 -13.11 -9.96 16.62
C GLY A 134 -12.63 -9.89 18.07
N LYS A 135 -11.85 -8.86 18.44
CA LYS A 135 -11.41 -8.62 19.82
C LYS A 135 -12.59 -8.36 20.76
N VAL A 136 -13.53 -7.50 20.36
CA VAL A 136 -14.75 -7.20 21.14
C VAL A 136 -15.58 -8.47 21.35
N ALA A 137 -15.81 -9.26 20.29
CA ALA A 137 -16.56 -10.51 20.39
C ALA A 137 -15.90 -11.52 21.35
N SER A 138 -14.55 -11.57 21.37
CA SER A 138 -13.81 -12.39 22.33
C SER A 138 -13.98 -11.91 23.78
N CYS A 139 -13.96 -10.60 24.03
CA CYS A 139 -14.18 -10.04 25.37
C CYS A 139 -15.61 -10.24 25.86
N SER A 140 -16.62 -10.08 25.00
CA SER A 140 -18.02 -10.26 25.36
C SER A 140 -18.39 -11.71 25.65
N ARG A 141 -17.71 -12.69 25.03
CA ARG A 141 -17.91 -14.13 25.30
C ARG A 141 -17.58 -14.53 26.74
N PHE A 142 -16.71 -13.77 27.43
CA PHE A 142 -16.40 -14.00 28.85
C PHE A 142 -17.45 -13.42 29.81
N HIS A 143 -18.40 -12.60 29.34
CA HIS A 143 -19.37 -11.90 30.20
C HIS A 143 -20.80 -12.43 30.14
N SER A 144 -21.08 -13.54 29.46
CA SER A 144 -22.46 -14.05 29.34
C SER A 144 -22.54 -15.56 29.59
N LEU A 145 -23.31 -15.90 30.65
CA LEU A 145 -23.80 -17.23 31.06
C LEU A 145 -23.05 -17.98 32.17
N ASP A 146 -22.83 -17.37 33.34
CA ASP A 146 -22.73 -18.16 34.59
C ASP A 146 -23.60 -17.62 35.76
N GLU A 147 -24.11 -16.39 35.69
CA GLU A 147 -24.79 -15.79 36.86
C GLU A 147 -26.30 -15.63 36.64
N ALA A 148 -27.02 -16.74 36.53
CA ALA A 148 -28.48 -16.75 36.69
C ALA A 148 -28.97 -18.15 37.10
N ARG A 149 -28.37 -18.74 38.15
CA ARG A 149 -28.99 -19.86 38.85
C ARG A 149 -29.61 -19.34 40.14
N PRO A 150 -30.94 -19.30 40.28
CA PRO A 150 -31.53 -19.06 41.59
C PRO A 150 -31.12 -20.24 42.49
N GLN A 151 -30.42 -19.91 43.58
CA GLN A 151 -30.15 -20.85 44.67
C GLN A 151 -31.47 -21.13 45.40
N PRO A 152 -31.68 -22.38 45.87
CA PRO A 152 -32.99 -22.90 46.28
C PRO A 152 -33.63 -22.17 47.47
#